data_AF-A0A6P7FNJ0-F1
#
_entry.id   AF-A0A6P7FNJ0-F1
#
_cell.length_a   1.000
_cell.length_b   1.000
_cell.length_c   1.000
_cell.angle_alpha   90.00
_cell.angle_beta   90.00
_cell.angle_gamma   90.00
#
_symmetry.space_group_name_H-M   'P 1'
#
loop_
_entity.id
_entity.type
_entity.pdbx_description
1 polymer ?
#
loop_
_entity_poly.entity_id
_entity_poly.type
_entity_poly.pdbx_seq_one_letter_code
_entity_poly.pdbx_strand_id
1 'polypeptide(L)'
;MANRCHIFLKTNPIQPIMKRNESVVYYKQSPAELLVQNTTTVFKSGRTLPIWFRERQLNRLLDFLLKEEENICNALYQDLRKSVQESLISEIELVKYEIKSALKCLRSWSQPQKVKRTIVNILDDLLITSDPYGVVVIIGAWNYPILILLAPLIDEPAYLEDENHPDQVSSQGMVRKPQKSA
;
A
#
# COMPACT_ATOMS: atom_id res chain seq x y z
N MET A 1 11.00 28.21 -9.37
CA MET A 1 11.56 27.83 -8.05
C MET A 1 11.02 26.45 -7.70
N ALA A 2 11.80 25.38 -7.94
CA ALA A 2 11.36 24.01 -7.74
C ALA A 2 11.82 23.48 -6.38
N ASN A 3 10.87 23.22 -5.49
CA ASN A 3 11.13 22.59 -4.19
C ASN A 3 11.49 21.10 -4.40
N ARG A 4 12.77 20.81 -4.65
CA ARG A 4 13.32 19.45 -4.56
C ARG A 4 13.18 18.95 -3.12
N CYS A 5 12.18 18.12 -2.88
CA CYS A 5 12.07 17.36 -1.66
C CYS A 5 13.01 16.16 -1.75
N HIS A 6 14.29 16.38 -1.43
CA HIS A 6 15.25 15.32 -1.18
C HIS A 6 14.84 14.58 0.10
N ILE A 7 14.28 13.38 -0.04
CA ILE A 7 14.21 12.44 1.09
C ILE A 7 15.59 11.81 1.20
N PHE A 8 16.51 12.50 1.87
CA PHE A 8 17.71 11.85 2.37
C PHE A 8 17.28 11.00 3.56
N LEU A 9 17.16 9.68 3.37
CA LEU A 9 17.31 8.74 4.48
C LEU A 9 18.78 8.81 4.90
N LYS A 10 19.15 9.83 5.68
CA LYS A 10 20.38 9.78 6.48
C LYS A 10 20.15 8.74 7.56
N THR A 11 20.28 7.46 7.22
CA THR A 11 20.64 6.48 8.23
C THR A 11 22.05 6.84 8.67
N ASN A 12 22.20 7.33 9.90
CA ASN A 12 23.53 7.37 10.50
C ASN A 12 24.10 5.95 10.38
N PRO A 13 25.32 5.76 9.86
CA PRO A 13 25.88 4.43 9.73
C PRO A 13 25.89 3.79 11.13
N ILE A 14 25.20 2.66 11.26
CA ILE A 14 25.18 1.86 12.48
C ILE A 14 26.63 1.42 12.71
N GLN A 15 27.29 2.02 13.70
CA GLN A 15 28.67 1.70 14.03
C GLN A 15 28.71 0.27 14.59
N PRO A 16 29.57 -0.61 14.07
CA PRO A 16 29.68 -1.98 14.56
C PRO A 16 30.26 -1.98 15.99
N ILE A 17 29.69 -2.80 16.87
CA ILE A 17 30.30 -3.12 18.16
C ILE A 17 31.28 -4.28 17.91
N MET A 18 32.57 -4.07 18.16
CA MET A 18 33.64 -4.98 17.73
C MET A 18 33.61 -6.35 18.43
N LYS A 19 34.05 -7.38 17.69
CA LYS A 19 33.97 -8.83 17.96
C LYS A 19 34.96 -9.33 19.02
N ARG A 20 34.61 -10.44 19.66
CA ARG A 20 35.61 -11.46 20.02
C ARG A 20 35.02 -12.86 19.78
N ASN A 21 35.37 -13.39 18.61
CA ASN A 21 35.27 -14.80 18.19
C ASN A 21 33.94 -15.19 17.49
N GLU A 22 34.08 -15.72 16.27
CA GLU A 22 33.07 -16.37 15.42
C GLU A 22 32.06 -15.46 14.69
N SER A 23 32.40 -15.14 13.43
CA SER A 23 31.57 -15.06 12.21
C SER A 23 30.26 -14.26 12.15
N VAL A 24 29.61 -13.90 13.25
CA VAL A 24 28.29 -13.27 13.28
C VAL A 24 28.42 -11.82 13.74
N VAL A 25 27.96 -10.89 12.90
CA VAL A 25 27.85 -9.47 13.25
C VAL A 25 26.47 -9.25 13.85
N TYR A 26 26.40 -8.93 15.14
CA TYR A 26 25.15 -8.56 15.79
C TYR A 26 24.94 -7.04 15.69
N TYR A 27 23.86 -6.62 15.04
CA TYR A 27 23.41 -5.25 15.07
C TYR A 27 22.55 -5.04 16.32
N LYS A 28 22.77 -3.95 17.06
CA LYS A 28 21.90 -3.57 18.20
C LYS A 28 20.43 -3.44 17.77
N GLN A 29 20.23 -3.05 16.51
CA GLN A 29 18.94 -2.97 15.85
C GLN A 29 19.16 -3.22 14.35
N SER A 30 18.33 -4.06 13.73
CA SER A 30 18.47 -4.32 12.29
C SER A 30 17.98 -3.11 11.47
N PRO A 31 18.50 -2.88 10.25
CA PRO A 31 17.97 -1.85 9.36
C PRO A 31 16.46 -1.99 9.11
N ALA A 32 15.96 -3.23 9.01
CA ALA A 32 14.54 -3.52 8.85
C ALA A 32 13.72 -3.07 10.07
N GLU A 33 14.21 -3.33 11.28
CA GLU A 33 13.55 -2.93 12.52
C GLU A 33 13.46 -1.40 12.64
N LEU A 34 14.51 -0.68 12.25
CA LEU A 34 14.51 0.78 12.19
C LEU A 34 13.48 1.32 11.17
N LEU A 35 13.36 0.69 10.00
CA LEU A 35 12.38 1.08 8.99
C LEU A 35 10.95 0.88 9.50
N VAL A 36 10.66 -0.27 10.11
CA VAL A 36 9.34 -0.57 10.69
C VAL A 36 8.99 0.41 11.81
N GLN A 37 9.94 0.76 12.67
CA GLN A 37 9.72 1.74 13.74
C GLN A 37 9.41 3.13 13.19
N ASN A 38 10.16 3.57 12.17
CA ASN A 38 9.95 4.87 11.54
C ASN A 38 8.60 4.94 10.82
N THR A 39 8.25 3.93 10.02
CA THR A 39 6.96 3.90 9.32
C THR A 39 5.79 3.83 10.29
N THR A 40 5.92 3.05 11.38
CA THR A 40 4.91 2.98 12.44
C THR A 40 4.74 4.33 13.14
N THR A 41 5.84 5.03 13.41
CA THR A 41 5.79 6.36 14.05
C THR A 41 5.09 7.38 13.16
N VAL A 42 5.40 7.38 11.86
CA VAL A 42 4.75 8.28 10.88
C VAL A 42 3.27 7.95 10.71
N PHE A 43 2.90 6.66 10.67
CA PHE A 43 1.50 6.25 10.60
C PHE A 43 0.73 6.72 11.84
N LYS A 44 1.26 6.46 13.04
CA LYS A 44 0.64 6.88 14.32
C LYS A 44 0.53 8.39 14.46
N SER A 45 1.35 9.17 13.77
CA SER A 45 1.23 10.63 13.78
C SER A 45 0.04 11.16 12.96
N GLY A 46 -0.72 10.29 12.29
CA GLY A 46 -1.88 10.67 11.47
C GLY A 46 -1.51 11.39 10.16
N ARG A 47 -0.22 11.49 9.83
CA ARG A 47 0.26 12.26 8.66
C ARG A 47 -0.27 11.70 7.33
N THR A 48 -0.59 10.41 7.31
CA THR A 48 -1.08 9.68 6.13
C THR A 48 -2.60 9.73 5.96
N LEU A 49 -3.36 10.20 6.95
CA LEU A 49 -4.83 10.24 6.92
C LEU A 49 -5.38 11.20 5.85
N PRO A 50 -4.87 12.44 5.69
CA PRO A 50 -5.46 13.40 4.77
C PRO A 50 -5.38 12.94 3.31
N ILE A 51 -6.49 13.07 2.58
CA ILE A 51 -6.58 12.66 1.16
C ILE A 51 -5.51 13.34 0.31
N TRP A 52 -5.27 14.65 0.52
CA TRP A 52 -4.25 15.40 -0.24
C TRP A 52 -2.85 14.79 -0.09
N PHE A 53 -2.54 14.18 1.05
CA PHE A 53 -1.24 13.55 1.27
C PHE A 53 -1.10 12.32 0.39
N ARG A 54 -2.15 11.49 0.36
CA ARG A 54 -2.24 10.29 -0.49
C ARG A 54 -2.18 10.65 -1.97
N GLU A 55 -2.96 11.64 -2.41
CA GLU A 55 -2.90 12.19 -3.79
C GLU A 55 -1.48 12.64 -4.15
N ARG A 56 -0.80 13.34 -3.23
CA ARG A 56 0.57 13.79 -3.45
C ARG A 56 1.56 12.61 -3.58
N GLN A 57 1.41 11.54 -2.81
CA GLN A 57 2.28 10.37 -2.95
C GLN A 57 2.07 9.66 -4.30
N LEU A 58 0.81 9.47 -4.70
CA LEU A 58 0.47 8.87 -5.99
C LEU A 58 1.01 9.67 -7.18
N ASN A 59 0.86 11.00 -7.17
CA ASN A 59 1.45 11.85 -8.21
C ASN A 59 2.98 11.76 -8.25
N ARG A 60 3.66 11.70 -7.09
CA ARG A 60 5.12 11.52 -7.03
C ARG A 60 5.55 10.15 -7.57
N LEU A 61 4.76 9.11 -7.35
CA LEU A 61 5.03 7.78 -7.91
C LEU A 61 4.86 7.80 -9.44
N LEU A 62 3.82 8.46 -9.96
CA LEU A 62 3.62 8.65 -11.39
C LEU A 62 4.81 9.40 -12.03
N ASP A 63 5.23 10.50 -11.41
CA ASP A 63 6.38 11.29 -11.87
C ASP A 63 7.68 10.47 -11.88
N PHE A 64 7.86 9.62 -10.85
CA PHE A 64 9.01 8.71 -10.78
C PHE A 64 9.02 7.72 -11.94
N LEU A 65 7.89 7.06 -12.21
CA LEU A 65 7.78 6.09 -13.31
C LEU A 65 8.02 6.74 -14.68
N LEU A 66 7.52 7.96 -14.88
CA LEU A 66 7.75 8.72 -16.12
C LEU A 66 9.23 9.11 -16.29
N LYS A 67 9.88 9.54 -15.21
CA LYS A 67 11.26 10.05 -15.26
C LYS A 67 12.30 8.94 -15.36
N GLU A 68 12.03 7.78 -14.76
CA GLU A 68 12.99 6.68 -14.65
C GLU A 68 12.65 5.52 -15.59
N GLU A 69 11.73 5.71 -16.54
CA GLU A 69 11.22 4.68 -17.47
C GLU A 69 12.34 3.92 -18.19
N GLU A 70 13.33 4.64 -18.73
CA GLU A 70 14.48 4.04 -19.42
C GLU A 70 15.37 3.24 -18.46
N ASN A 71 15.61 3.77 -17.26
CA ASN A 71 16.43 3.10 -16.25
C ASN A 71 15.76 1.81 -15.75
N ILE A 72 14.44 1.83 -15.59
CA ILE A 72 13.64 0.65 -15.22
C ILE A 72 13.72 -0.40 -16.33
N CYS A 73 13.50 -0.01 -17.60
CA CYS A 73 13.64 -0.94 -18.73
C CYS A 73 15.04 -1.56 -18.82
N ASN A 74 16.08 -0.76 -18.60
CA ASN A 74 17.46 -1.24 -18.60
C ASN A 74 17.73 -2.26 -17.47
N ALA A 75 17.19 -2.02 -16.27
CA ALA A 75 17.29 -2.96 -15.15
C ALA A 75 16.56 -4.27 -15.46
N LEU A 76 15.32 -4.19 -15.98
CA LEU A 76 14.53 -5.36 -16.39
C LEU A 76 15.21 -6.18 -17.49
N TYR A 77 15.90 -5.52 -18.42
CA TYR A 77 16.69 -6.23 -19.42
C TYR A 77 17.89 -6.95 -18.80
N GLN A 78 18.57 -6.34 -17.82
CA GLN A 78 19.69 -6.97 -17.14
C GLN A 78 19.27 -8.20 -16.33
N ASP A 79 18.15 -8.10 -15.62
CA ASP A 79 17.67 -9.16 -14.73
C ASP A 79 16.91 -10.27 -15.47
N LEU A 80 16.04 -9.90 -16.41
CA LEU A 80 15.06 -10.79 -17.04
C LEU A 80 15.18 -10.89 -18.56
N ARG A 81 16.07 -10.10 -19.18
CA ARG A 81 16.18 -9.97 -20.65
C ARG A 81 14.88 -9.56 -21.35
N LYS A 82 13.95 -8.93 -20.62
CA LYS A 82 12.73 -8.36 -21.20
C LYS A 82 13.07 -7.26 -22.20
N SER A 83 12.42 -7.29 -23.36
CA SER A 83 12.55 -6.20 -24.33
C SER A 83 12.00 -4.89 -23.74
N VAL A 84 12.40 -3.75 -24.31
CA VAL A 84 11.89 -2.44 -23.87
C VAL A 84 10.37 -2.39 -24.00
N GLN A 85 9.83 -2.85 -25.13
CA GLN A 85 8.39 -2.86 -25.40
C GLN A 85 7.63 -3.72 -24.40
N GLU A 86 8.14 -4.91 -24.10
CA GLU A 86 7.55 -5.80 -23.10
C GLU A 86 7.60 -5.18 -21.70
N SER A 87 8.73 -4.57 -21.33
CA SER A 87 8.89 -3.87 -20.05
C SER A 87 7.88 -2.72 -19.91
N LEU A 88 7.73 -1.90 -20.95
CA LEU A 88 6.76 -0.79 -20.93
C LEU A 88 5.33 -1.28 -20.74
N ILE A 89 4.90 -2.25 -21.55
CA ILE A 89 3.50 -2.71 -21.56
C ILE A 89 3.17 -3.51 -20.31
N SER A 90 4.03 -4.44 -19.89
CA SER A 90 3.72 -5.41 -18.83
C SER A 90 4.09 -4.96 -17.42
N GLU A 91 4.89 -3.89 -17.27
CA GLU A 91 5.36 -3.42 -15.97
C GLU A 91 4.98 -1.98 -15.70
N ILE A 92 5.24 -1.07 -16.65
CA ILE A 92 5.21 0.38 -16.37
C ILE A 92 3.84 0.98 -16.69
N GLU A 93 3.27 0.71 -17.87
CA GLU A 93 2.00 1.30 -18.29
C GLU A 93 0.82 0.83 -17.45
N LEU A 94 0.79 -0.44 -17.04
CA LEU A 94 -0.23 -0.97 -16.15
C LEU A 94 -0.23 -0.23 -14.80
N VAL A 95 0.94 -0.04 -14.19
CA VAL A 95 1.07 0.69 -12.92
C VAL A 95 0.69 2.17 -13.10
N LYS A 96 1.12 2.82 -14.20
CA LYS A 96 0.73 4.20 -14.51
C LYS A 96 -0.79 4.34 -14.66
N TYR A 97 -1.44 3.35 -15.28
CA TYR A 97 -2.89 3.29 -15.42
C TYR A 97 -3.56 3.18 -14.05
N GLU A 98 -3.14 2.24 -13.20
CA GLU A 98 -3.69 2.07 -11.85
C GLU A 98 -3.54 3.35 -11.00
N ILE A 99 -2.37 4.01 -11.04
CA ILE A 99 -2.17 5.28 -10.32
C ILE A 99 -3.19 6.33 -10.78
N LYS A 100 -3.41 6.47 -12.09
CA LYS A 100 -4.36 7.43 -12.65
C LYS A 100 -5.80 7.09 -12.28
N SER A 101 -6.16 5.81 -12.27
CA SER A 101 -7.48 5.34 -11.83
C SER A 101 -7.68 5.62 -10.35
N ALA A 102 -6.71 5.27 -9.50
CA ALA A 102 -6.74 5.56 -8.07
C ALA A 102 -6.88 7.06 -7.79
N LEU A 103 -6.13 7.93 -8.48
CA LEU A 103 -6.26 9.38 -8.33
C LEU A 103 -7.66 9.91 -8.65
N LYS A 104 -8.38 9.32 -9.61
CA LYS A 104 -9.76 9.70 -9.94
C LYS A 104 -10.74 9.26 -8.86
N CYS A 105 -10.54 8.09 -8.27
CA CYS A 105 -11.51 7.45 -7.38
C CYS A 105 -11.23 7.64 -5.89
N LEU A 106 -10.00 8.00 -5.49
CA LEU A 106 -9.54 8.06 -4.10
C LEU A 106 -10.45 8.88 -3.17
N ARG A 107 -11.00 9.98 -3.67
CA ARG A 107 -11.95 10.82 -2.92
C ARG A 107 -13.28 10.14 -2.68
N SER A 108 -13.77 9.37 -3.65
CA SER A 108 -15.00 8.59 -3.52
C SER A 108 -14.81 7.46 -2.51
N TRP A 109 -13.71 6.70 -2.63
CA TRP A 109 -13.40 5.58 -1.73
C TRP A 109 -13.19 5.99 -0.27
N SER A 110 -12.75 7.23 -0.03
CA SER A 110 -12.52 7.75 1.32
C SER A 110 -13.75 8.40 1.95
N GLN A 111 -14.88 8.49 1.24
CA GLN A 111 -16.09 9.12 1.77
C GLN A 111 -16.89 8.14 2.66
N PRO A 112 -17.44 8.60 3.79
CA PRO A 112 -18.37 7.79 4.58
C PRO A 112 -19.59 7.38 3.74
N GLN A 113 -19.89 6.09 3.72
CA GLN A 113 -21.05 5.55 3.03
C GLN A 113 -22.26 5.49 3.97
N LYS A 114 -23.37 6.09 3.55
CA LYS A 114 -24.63 6.03 4.31
C LYS A 114 -25.32 4.68 4.09
N VAL A 115 -25.75 4.06 5.18
CA VAL A 115 -26.46 2.77 5.13
C VAL A 115 -27.95 2.97 5.32
N LYS A 116 -28.76 2.13 4.67
CA LYS A 116 -30.22 2.12 4.85
C LYS A 116 -30.57 1.84 6.32
N ARG A 117 -31.42 2.69 6.89
CA ARG A 117 -31.91 2.55 8.27
C ARG A 117 -33.02 1.51 8.36
N THR A 118 -33.06 0.80 9.47
CA THR A 118 -34.19 -0.03 9.89
C THR A 118 -34.98 0.71 10.97
N ILE A 119 -36.23 0.30 11.23
CA ILE A 119 -37.11 0.91 12.25
C ILE A 119 -36.42 1.02 13.61
N VAL A 120 -35.61 0.02 13.98
CA VAL A 120 -34.87 -0.02 15.26
C VAL A 120 -33.85 1.12 15.38
N ASN A 121 -33.27 1.57 14.27
CA ASN A 121 -32.17 2.55 14.23
C ASN A 121 -32.58 3.83 13.48
N ILE A 122 -33.88 4.14 13.42
CA ILE A 122 -34.41 5.21 12.57
C ILE A 122 -33.93 6.61 13.00
N LEU A 123 -33.69 6.78 14.30
CA LEU A 123 -33.18 8.01 14.92
C LEU A 123 -31.64 8.10 14.90
N ASP A 124 -30.93 7.05 14.48
CA ASP A 124 -29.47 7.00 14.48
C ASP A 124 -28.89 7.38 13.11
N ASP A 125 -27.67 7.92 13.11
CA ASP A 125 -26.86 8.13 11.91
C ASP A 125 -25.95 6.91 11.65
N LEU A 126 -26.31 6.10 10.65
CA LEU A 126 -25.55 4.92 10.24
C LEU A 126 -24.59 5.25 9.09
N LEU A 127 -23.29 5.15 9.36
CA LEU A 127 -22.20 5.41 8.42
C LEU A 127 -21.20 4.25 8.44
N ILE A 128 -20.72 3.86 7.26
CA ILE A 128 -19.54 3.01 7.10
C ILE A 128 -18.37 3.90 6.71
N THR A 129 -17.28 3.82 7.44
CA THR A 129 -16.04 4.56 7.18
C THR A 129 -14.88 3.58 6.94
N SER A 130 -14.04 3.91 5.98
CA SER A 130 -12.84 3.13 5.67
C SER A 130 -11.64 3.71 6.41
N ASP A 131 -11.17 2.99 7.43
CA ASP A 131 -9.98 3.36 8.20
C ASP A 131 -8.76 2.56 7.75
N PRO A 132 -7.57 3.18 7.67
CA PRO A 132 -6.37 2.47 7.24
C PRO A 132 -5.90 1.46 8.30
N TYR A 133 -5.50 0.27 7.87
CA TYR A 133 -5.04 -0.81 8.76
C TYR A 133 -3.74 -0.49 9.52
N GLY A 134 -2.80 0.22 8.90
CA GLY A 134 -1.50 0.49 9.50
C GLY A 134 -0.33 0.39 8.55
N VAL A 135 0.77 -0.15 9.07
CA VAL A 135 1.98 -0.44 8.30
C VAL A 135 1.80 -1.81 7.65
N VAL A 136 1.92 -1.84 6.32
CA VAL A 136 1.77 -3.04 5.49
C VAL A 136 3.12 -3.43 4.91
N VAL A 137 3.36 -4.72 4.74
CA VAL A 137 4.52 -5.28 4.05
C VAL A 137 4.07 -5.84 2.71
N ILE A 138 4.71 -5.40 1.63
CA ILE A 138 4.49 -5.91 0.28
C ILE A 138 5.71 -6.74 -0.10
N ILE A 139 5.47 -7.99 -0.52
CA ILE A 139 6.51 -8.91 -0.96
C ILE A 139 6.28 -9.19 -2.44
N GLY A 140 7.13 -8.61 -3.30
CA GLY A 140 7.07 -8.83 -4.73
C GLY A 140 7.73 -10.16 -5.14
N ALA A 141 7.26 -10.74 -6.26
CA ALA A 141 7.96 -11.83 -6.93
C ALA A 141 8.94 -11.29 -8.00
N TRP A 142 9.60 -12.19 -8.73
CA TRP A 142 10.69 -11.84 -9.65
C TRP A 142 10.25 -11.71 -11.12
N ASN A 143 9.09 -12.26 -11.51
CA ASN A 143 8.68 -12.37 -12.91
C ASN A 143 8.03 -11.08 -13.46
N TYR A 144 7.39 -10.28 -12.60
CA TYR A 144 6.91 -8.94 -12.92
C TYR A 144 7.25 -7.93 -11.82
N PRO A 145 8.54 -7.68 -11.56
CA PRO A 145 8.99 -7.11 -10.28
C PRO A 145 8.52 -5.69 -10.03
N ILE A 146 8.17 -4.92 -11.06
CA ILE A 146 7.63 -3.56 -10.87
C ILE A 146 6.12 -3.63 -10.66
N LEU A 147 5.41 -4.36 -11.51
CA LEU A 147 3.95 -4.49 -11.43
C LEU A 147 3.51 -5.02 -10.06
N ILE A 148 4.00 -6.19 -9.67
CA ILE A 148 3.49 -6.88 -8.46
C ILE A 148 4.01 -6.25 -7.15
N LEU A 149 5.01 -5.38 -7.23
CA LEU A 149 5.46 -4.60 -6.09
C LEU A 149 4.63 -3.31 -5.93
N LEU A 150 4.32 -2.63 -7.04
CA LEU A 150 3.69 -1.31 -7.01
C LEU A 150 2.16 -1.37 -7.10
N ALA A 151 1.57 -2.33 -7.80
CA ALA A 151 0.12 -2.46 -7.90
C ALA A 151 -0.55 -2.60 -6.52
N PRO A 152 -0.09 -3.48 -5.61
CA PRO A 152 -0.67 -3.58 -4.27
C PRO A 152 -0.43 -2.34 -3.39
N LEU A 153 0.55 -1.49 -3.75
CA LEU A 153 0.82 -0.24 -3.03
C LEU A 153 -0.20 0.86 -3.38
N ILE A 154 -0.74 0.81 -4.59
CA ILE A 154 -1.71 1.80 -5.09
C ILE A 154 -3.11 1.52 -4.55
N ASP A 155 -3.36 0.28 -4.14
CA ASP A 155 -4.58 -0.23 -3.49
C ASP A 155 -5.85 0.34 -4.13
N GLU A 156 -6.15 -0.17 -5.34
CA GLU A 156 -7.49 -0.10 -5.89
C GLU A 156 -8.35 -1.14 -5.16
N PRO A 157 -9.51 -0.77 -4.58
CA PRO A 157 -10.53 -1.74 -4.22
C PRO A 157 -11.08 -2.33 -5.53
N ALA A 158 -10.41 -3.34 -6.07
CA ALA A 158 -10.79 -4.07 -7.28
C ALA A 158 -12.11 -4.89 -7.12
N TYR A 159 -12.97 -4.51 -6.17
CA TYR A 159 -14.20 -5.22 -5.81
C TYR A 159 -15.32 -4.22 -5.51
N LEU A 160 -15.69 -3.37 -6.47
CA LEU A 160 -16.99 -2.69 -6.47
C LEU A 160 -17.62 -2.61 -7.89
N GLU A 161 -17.26 -3.52 -8.80
CA GLU A 161 -18.12 -3.86 -9.93
C GLU A 161 -19.02 -5.05 -9.55
N ASP A 162 -19.92 -4.83 -8.59
CA ASP A 162 -21.12 -5.66 -8.48
C ASP A 162 -22.29 -4.86 -7.86
N GLU A 163 -22.48 -3.61 -8.31
CA GLU A 163 -23.75 -2.91 -8.10
C GLU A 163 -24.76 -3.33 -9.18
N ASN A 164 -25.18 -4.59 -9.14
CA ASN A 164 -26.43 -5.08 -9.74
C ASN A 164 -26.95 -6.40 -9.13
N HIS A 165 -26.59 -6.72 -7.88
CA HIS A 165 -27.31 -7.77 -7.15
C HIS A 165 -28.06 -7.20 -5.94
N PRO A 166 -29.36 -6.86 -6.08
CA PRO A 166 -30.22 -6.75 -4.92
C PRO A 166 -30.42 -8.17 -4.37
N ASP A 167 -30.38 -8.29 -3.05
CA ASP A 167 -30.65 -9.50 -2.28
C ASP A 167 -29.45 -10.45 -2.10
N GLN A 168 -28.75 -10.34 -0.97
CA GLN A 168 -28.50 -11.45 -0.03
C GLN A 168 -28.16 -10.91 1.38
N VAL A 169 -29.17 -10.44 2.10
CA VAL A 169 -29.17 -10.59 3.56
C VAL A 169 -29.67 -12.01 3.84
N SER A 170 -28.74 -12.98 3.73
CA SER A 170 -28.99 -14.36 4.13
C SER A 170 -28.47 -14.53 5.55
N SER A 171 -29.39 -14.40 6.49
CA SER A 171 -29.33 -14.93 7.84
C SER A 171 -28.66 -16.31 7.91
N GLN A 172 -27.40 -16.38 8.36
CA GLN A 172 -26.81 -17.50 9.11
C GLN A 172 -25.32 -17.24 9.38
N GLY A 173 -24.91 -17.32 10.64
CA GLY A 173 -23.50 -17.17 11.03
C GLY A 173 -23.23 -16.80 12.48
N MET A 174 -24.21 -16.92 13.38
CA MET A 174 -23.95 -16.92 14.83
C MET A 174 -23.33 -18.27 15.20
N VAL A 175 -22.00 -18.40 15.11
CA VAL A 175 -21.26 -19.52 15.71
C VAL A 175 -20.54 -19.03 16.96
N ARG A 176 -21.28 -18.96 18.07
CA ARG A 176 -20.69 -19.17 19.40
C ARG A 176 -20.86 -20.64 19.72
N LYS A 177 -19.79 -21.44 19.66
CA LYS A 177 -19.80 -22.76 20.32
C LYS A 177 -19.63 -22.54 21.83
N PRO A 178 -20.55 -23.00 22.68
CA PRO A 178 -20.32 -23.01 24.12
C PRO A 178 -19.33 -24.13 24.48
N GLN A 179 -18.36 -23.81 25.33
CA GLN A 179 -17.64 -24.80 26.12
C GLN A 179 -18.58 -25.43 27.14
N LYS A 180 -18.45 -26.76 27.33
CA LYS A 180 -18.67 -27.58 28.55
C LYS A 180 -18.63 -29.07 28.13
N SER A 181 -17.57 -29.82 28.41
CA SER A 181 -17.25 -30.54 29.68
C SER A 181 -18.15 -31.76 29.94
N ALA A 182 -17.64 -32.96 29.57
CA ALA A 182 -17.64 -34.22 30.32
C ALA A 182 -16.81 -35.23 29.51
#